data_AF-A0AAN5RFD9-F1
#
_entry.id   AF-A0AAN5RFD9-F1
#
_cell.length_a   1.000
_cell.length_b   1.000
_cell.length_c   1.000
_cell.angle_alpha   90.00
_cell.angle_beta   90.00
_cell.angle_gamma   90.00
#
_symmetry.space_group_name_H-M   'P 1'
#
loop_
_entity.id
_entity.type
_entity.pdbx_description
1 polymer ?
#
loop_
_entity_poly.entity_id
_entity_poly.type
_entity_poly.pdbx_seq_one_letter_code
_entity_poly.pdbx_strand_id
1 'polypeptide(L)'
;MWNSLLKRLPWGELLLLLAGLLLLGGVWLKGYHSGHADAQRDGDVALAQLQSQFDTYKRESAEQQNAALRTVVARYHAQVAAAHRADADFQAKKAGLERENADLKQQIADVTRRWVDASGKSHPVRCVFTRGFVQQYNAALGVTAPAAGHPVPAAAASPGAGSTPRTTDAALSRLRDSGVSQADVLANVTDNARQCRVWREQVNSLLDYLEGLQP
;
A
#
# COMPACT_ATOMS: atom_id res chain seq x y z
N MET A 1 -6.17 -91.55 67.22
CA MET A 1 -6.26 -90.53 68.29
C MET A 1 -6.61 -89.11 67.78
N TRP A 2 -7.13 -88.93 66.56
CA TRP A 2 -7.52 -87.61 66.02
C TRP A 2 -9.02 -87.28 66.16
N ASN A 3 -9.90 -88.29 66.15
CA ASN A 3 -11.36 -88.06 66.24
C ASN A 3 -11.85 -87.47 67.58
N SER A 4 -11.11 -87.64 68.68
CA SER A 4 -11.49 -87.08 69.99
C SER A 4 -11.06 -85.62 70.16
N LEU A 5 -9.99 -85.20 69.47
CA LEU A 5 -9.52 -83.82 69.42
C LEU A 5 -10.40 -82.96 68.50
N LEU A 6 -10.86 -83.49 67.36
CA LEU A 6 -11.83 -82.80 66.50
C LEU A 6 -13.18 -82.57 67.18
N LYS A 7 -13.65 -83.47 68.04
CA LYS A 7 -14.93 -83.30 68.76
C LYS A 7 -14.89 -82.26 69.89
N ARG A 8 -13.70 -81.83 70.32
CA ARG A 8 -13.52 -80.80 71.37
C ARG A 8 -13.37 -79.38 70.82
N LEU A 9 -13.31 -79.21 69.50
CA LEU A 9 -13.32 -77.89 68.89
C LEU A 9 -14.71 -77.25 69.08
N PRO A 10 -14.79 -75.95 69.44
CA PRO A 10 -16.05 -75.23 69.55
C PRO A 10 -16.56 -74.88 68.14
N TRP A 11 -17.02 -75.90 67.41
CA TRP A 11 -17.47 -75.79 66.02
C TRP A 11 -18.52 -74.70 65.83
N GLY A 12 -19.39 -74.48 66.82
CA GLY A 12 -20.38 -73.39 66.80
C GLY A 12 -19.75 -71.99 66.80
N GLU A 13 -18.71 -71.75 67.62
CA GLU A 13 -18.03 -70.45 67.65
C GLU A 13 -17.16 -70.21 66.42
N LEU A 14 -16.52 -71.27 65.91
CA LEU A 14 -15.78 -71.21 64.64
C LEU A 14 -16.70 -70.91 63.45
N LEU A 15 -17.90 -71.50 63.41
CA LEU A 15 -18.91 -71.19 62.39
C LEU A 15 -19.43 -69.76 62.51
N LEU A 16 -19.64 -69.25 63.73
CA LEU A 16 -20.04 -67.86 63.96
C LEU A 16 -18.95 -66.87 63.53
N LEU A 17 -17.68 -67.15 63.83
CA LEU A 17 -16.54 -66.34 63.36
C LEU A 17 -16.42 -66.36 61.83
N LEU A 18 -16.58 -67.54 61.22
CA LEU A 18 -16.55 -67.68 59.75
C LEU A 18 -17.70 -66.90 59.10
N ALA A 19 -18.91 -66.99 59.66
CA ALA A 19 -20.06 -66.22 59.20
C ALA A 19 -19.83 -64.70 59.36
N GLY A 20 -19.24 -64.27 60.47
CA GLY A 20 -18.85 -62.87 60.69
C GLY A 20 -17.83 -62.36 59.67
N LEU A 21 -16.80 -63.15 59.38
CA LEU A 21 -15.78 -62.85 58.36
C LEU A 21 -16.37 -62.77 56.94
N LEU A 22 -17.28 -63.68 56.60
CA LEU A 22 -17.98 -63.67 55.31
C LEU A 22 -18.88 -62.43 55.15
N LEU A 23 -19.58 -62.04 56.21
CA LEU A 23 -20.39 -60.83 56.22
C LEU A 23 -19.52 -59.57 56.06
N LEU A 24 -18.42 -59.47 56.82
CA LEU A 24 -17.44 -58.38 56.70
C LEU A 24 -16.82 -58.31 55.30
N GLY A 25 -16.44 -59.46 54.73
CA GLY A 25 -15.92 -59.54 53.37
C GLY A 25 -16.94 -59.13 52.32
N GLY A 26 -18.20 -59.52 52.48
CA GLY A 26 -19.31 -59.13 51.59
C GLY A 26 -19.60 -57.63 51.64
N VAL A 27 -19.60 -57.01 52.82
CA VAL A 27 -19.76 -55.56 53.00
C VAL A 27 -18.58 -54.81 52.38
N TRP A 28 -17.35 -55.29 52.57
CA TRP A 28 -16.14 -54.67 52.02
C TRP A 28 -16.11 -54.74 50.49
N LEU A 29 -16.38 -55.90 49.89
CA LEU A 29 -16.45 -56.06 48.43
C LEU A 29 -17.54 -55.18 47.81
N LYS A 30 -18.72 -55.14 48.42
CA LYS A 30 -19.83 -54.30 47.95
C LYS A 30 -19.47 -52.82 48.02
N GLY A 31 -18.89 -52.36 49.14
CA GLY A 31 -18.46 -50.98 49.33
C GLY A 31 -17.31 -50.57 48.41
N TYR A 32 -16.35 -51.46 48.16
CA TYR A 32 -15.24 -51.22 47.24
C TYR A 32 -15.74 -51.11 45.80
N HIS A 33 -16.61 -52.03 45.36
CA HIS A 33 -17.15 -52.02 44.00
C HIS A 33 -18.10 -50.83 43.76
N SER A 34 -18.97 -50.51 44.73
CA SER A 34 -19.87 -49.35 44.63
C SER A 34 -19.08 -48.05 44.67
N GLY A 35 -18.13 -47.91 45.59
CA GLY A 35 -17.30 -46.72 45.73
C GLY A 35 -16.44 -46.47 44.49
N HIS A 36 -15.87 -47.51 43.89
CA HIS A 36 -15.12 -47.37 42.64
C HIS A 36 -16.02 -47.00 41.46
N ALA A 37 -17.23 -47.55 41.38
CA ALA A 37 -18.20 -47.21 40.34
C ALA A 37 -18.77 -45.79 40.48
N ASP A 38 -19.01 -45.33 41.72
CA ASP A 38 -19.41 -43.96 42.02
C ASP A 38 -18.28 -42.98 41.66
N ALA A 39 -17.05 -43.24 42.11
CA ALA A 39 -15.89 -42.40 41.81
C ALA A 39 -15.61 -42.31 40.30
N GLN A 40 -15.80 -43.40 39.57
CA GLN A 40 -15.64 -43.41 38.12
C GLN A 40 -16.74 -42.59 37.42
N ARG A 41 -18.01 -42.72 37.84
CA ARG A 41 -19.11 -41.89 37.32
C ARG A 41 -18.90 -40.41 37.60
N ASP A 42 -18.52 -40.05 38.82
CA ASP A 42 -18.27 -38.65 39.19
C ASP A 42 -17.10 -38.07 38.40
N GLY A 43 -16.05 -38.88 38.18
CA GLY A 43 -14.92 -38.53 37.31
C GLY A 43 -15.33 -38.30 35.85
N ASP A 44 -16.11 -39.21 35.28
CA ASP A 44 -16.60 -39.10 33.90
C ASP A 44 -17.49 -37.87 33.71
N VAL A 45 -18.37 -37.57 34.69
CA VAL A 45 -19.22 -36.37 34.68
C VAL A 45 -18.36 -35.10 34.76
N ALA A 46 -17.40 -35.05 35.68
CA ALA A 46 -16.51 -33.89 35.81
C ALA A 46 -15.68 -33.67 34.53
N LEU A 47 -15.17 -34.74 33.91
CA LEU A 47 -14.40 -34.67 32.68
C LEU A 47 -15.27 -34.18 31.51
N ALA A 48 -16.48 -34.73 31.35
CA ALA A 48 -17.42 -34.31 30.32
C ALA A 48 -17.82 -32.84 30.47
N GLN A 49 -18.03 -32.38 31.70
CA GLN A 49 -18.35 -30.98 31.99
C GLN A 49 -17.19 -30.04 31.68
N LEU A 50 -15.96 -30.42 32.04
CA LEU A 50 -14.76 -29.65 31.70
C LEU A 50 -14.54 -29.58 30.19
N GLN A 51 -14.74 -30.69 29.47
CA GLN A 51 -14.60 -30.73 28.02
C GLN A 51 -15.66 -29.88 27.32
N SER A 52 -16.92 -29.92 27.77
CA SER A 52 -17.98 -29.05 27.27
C SER A 52 -17.66 -27.56 27.47
N GLN A 53 -17.12 -27.18 28.62
CA GLN A 53 -16.72 -25.79 28.89
C GLN A 53 -15.56 -25.36 28.00
N PHE A 54 -14.56 -26.22 27.83
CA PHE A 54 -13.42 -25.95 26.97
C PHE A 54 -13.82 -25.81 25.49
N ASP A 55 -14.71 -26.68 25.01
CA ASP A 55 -15.23 -26.61 23.64
C ASP A 55 -16.05 -25.34 23.42
N THR A 56 -16.86 -24.93 24.40
CA THR A 56 -17.61 -23.67 24.36
C THR A 56 -16.68 -22.47 24.33
N TYR A 57 -15.69 -22.44 25.24
CA TYR A 57 -14.68 -21.38 25.28
C TYR A 57 -13.91 -21.27 23.95
N LYS A 58 -13.51 -22.41 23.37
CA LYS A 58 -12.83 -22.43 22.06
C LYS A 58 -13.72 -21.89 20.94
N ARG A 59 -15.01 -22.24 20.93
CA ARG A 59 -15.96 -21.71 19.94
C ARG A 59 -16.13 -20.20 20.08
N GLU A 60 -16.41 -19.72 21.29
CA GLU A 60 -16.56 -18.29 21.56
C GLU A 60 -15.29 -17.50 21.19
N SER A 61 -14.11 -18.02 21.55
CA SER A 61 -12.84 -17.41 21.18
C SER A 61 -12.64 -17.35 19.66
N ALA A 62 -12.97 -18.44 18.95
CA ALA A 62 -12.87 -18.49 17.48
C ALA A 62 -13.88 -17.55 16.81
N GLU A 63 -15.09 -17.41 17.36
CA GLU A 63 -16.10 -16.47 16.87
C GLU A 63 -15.67 -15.02 17.06
N GLN A 64 -15.11 -14.67 18.23
CA GLN A 64 -14.57 -13.33 18.48
C GLN A 64 -13.41 -13.00 17.54
N GLN A 65 -12.48 -13.93 17.34
CA GLN A 65 -11.36 -13.74 16.40
C GLN A 65 -11.86 -13.59 14.96
N ASN A 66 -12.85 -14.38 14.53
CA ASN A 66 -13.45 -14.25 13.21
C ASN A 66 -14.20 -12.92 13.03
N ALA A 67 -14.91 -12.46 14.06
CA ALA A 67 -15.58 -11.17 14.02
C ALA A 67 -14.57 -10.02 13.91
N ALA A 68 -13.49 -10.06 14.69
CA ALA A 68 -12.40 -9.09 14.60
C ALA A 68 -11.68 -9.13 13.24
N LEU A 69 -11.46 -10.32 12.68
CA LEU A 69 -10.86 -10.45 11.35
C LEU A 69 -11.78 -9.86 10.27
N ARG A 70 -13.09 -10.11 10.35
CA ARG A 70 -14.08 -9.56 9.41
C ARG A 70 -14.12 -8.04 9.44
N THR A 71 -14.04 -7.41 10.61
CA THR A 71 -14.02 -5.93 10.70
C THR A 71 -12.74 -5.35 10.10
N VAL A 72 -11.58 -5.97 10.34
CA VAL A 72 -10.31 -5.56 9.71
C VAL A 72 -10.36 -5.72 8.21
N VAL A 73 -10.84 -6.86 7.71
CA VAL A 73 -10.98 -7.13 6.27
C VAL A 73 -11.96 -6.15 5.61
N ALA A 74 -13.10 -5.86 6.24
CA ALA A 74 -14.05 -4.87 5.74
C ALA A 74 -13.44 -3.48 5.66
N ARG A 75 -12.69 -3.06 6.69
CA ARG A 75 -11.97 -1.78 6.68
C ARG A 75 -10.91 -1.72 5.58
N TYR A 76 -10.15 -2.80 5.41
CA TYR A 76 -9.16 -2.91 4.34
C TYR A 76 -9.80 -2.80 2.95
N HIS A 77 -10.90 -3.52 2.70
CA HIS A 77 -11.63 -3.41 1.43
C HIS A 77 -12.18 -2.00 1.17
N ALA A 78 -12.71 -1.34 2.21
CA ALA A 78 -13.17 0.04 2.09
C ALA A 78 -12.02 1.01 1.72
N GLN A 79 -10.85 0.84 2.34
CA GLN A 79 -9.64 1.63 2.02
C GLN A 79 -9.16 1.37 0.59
N VAL A 80 -9.08 0.11 0.17
CA VAL A 80 -8.68 -0.26 -1.20
C VAL A 80 -9.66 0.30 -2.23
N ALA A 81 -10.97 0.21 -1.98
CA ALA A 81 -11.99 0.77 -2.86
C ALA A 81 -11.97 2.31 -2.92
N ALA A 82 -11.63 2.98 -1.82
CA ALA A 82 -11.43 4.44 -1.81
C ALA A 82 -10.18 4.82 -2.64
N ALA A 83 -9.07 4.11 -2.44
CA ALA A 83 -7.83 4.33 -3.20
C ALA A 83 -8.02 4.11 -4.70
N HIS A 84 -8.70 3.04 -5.12
CA HIS A 84 -8.98 2.79 -6.54
C HIS A 84 -9.87 3.87 -7.17
N ARG A 85 -10.84 4.42 -6.43
CA ARG A 85 -11.67 5.53 -6.92
C ARG A 85 -10.84 6.80 -7.10
N ALA A 86 -10.03 7.15 -6.11
CA ALA A 86 -9.15 8.32 -6.20
C ALA A 86 -8.16 8.22 -7.37
N ASP A 87 -7.56 7.04 -7.61
CA ASP A 87 -6.69 6.83 -8.77
C ASP A 87 -7.45 6.95 -10.09
N ALA A 88 -8.65 6.35 -10.21
CA ALA A 88 -9.47 6.47 -11.42
C ALA A 88 -9.85 7.93 -11.73
N ASP A 89 -10.25 8.70 -10.72
CA ASP A 89 -10.57 10.12 -10.86
C ASP A 89 -9.33 10.93 -11.27
N PHE A 90 -8.17 10.63 -10.68
CA PHE A 90 -6.91 11.27 -11.05
C PHE A 90 -6.53 10.98 -12.51
N GLN A 91 -6.63 9.72 -12.97
CA GLN A 91 -6.35 9.37 -14.37
C GLN A 91 -7.31 10.07 -15.33
N ALA A 92 -8.60 10.17 -14.99
CA ALA A 92 -9.59 10.86 -15.80
C ALA A 92 -9.26 12.35 -15.95
N LYS A 93 -8.93 13.02 -14.84
CA LYS A 93 -8.50 14.44 -14.85
C LYS A 93 -7.22 14.64 -15.65
N LYS A 94 -6.23 13.76 -15.49
CA LYS A 94 -4.98 13.81 -16.26
C LYS A 94 -5.25 13.69 -17.77
N ALA A 95 -6.11 12.76 -18.18
CA ALA A 95 -6.49 12.60 -19.59
C ALA A 95 -7.22 13.84 -20.13
N GLY A 96 -8.07 14.49 -19.32
CA GLY A 96 -8.70 15.76 -19.66
C GLY A 96 -7.66 16.87 -19.91
N LEU A 97 -6.72 17.04 -18.99
CA LEU A 97 -5.61 18.01 -19.12
C LEU A 97 -4.70 17.73 -20.33
N GLU A 98 -4.53 16.47 -20.71
CA GLU A 98 -3.80 16.09 -21.93
C GLU A 98 -4.51 16.56 -23.19
N ARG A 99 -5.82 16.37 -23.27
CA ARG A 99 -6.63 16.83 -24.41
C ARG A 99 -6.64 18.36 -24.50
N GLU A 100 -6.89 19.05 -23.38
CA GLU A 100 -6.86 20.52 -23.34
C GLU A 100 -5.50 21.08 -23.80
N ASN A 101 -4.40 20.48 -23.35
CA ASN A 101 -3.06 20.90 -23.77
C ASN A 101 -2.81 20.63 -25.26
N ALA A 102 -3.29 19.50 -25.79
CA ALA A 102 -3.20 19.20 -27.22
C ALA A 102 -3.99 20.21 -28.06
N ASP A 103 -5.19 20.58 -27.65
CA ASP A 103 -6.03 21.58 -28.32
C ASP A 103 -5.37 22.97 -28.27
N LEU A 104 -4.82 23.36 -27.12
CA LEU A 104 -4.04 24.59 -27.00
C LEU A 104 -2.85 24.59 -27.95
N LYS A 105 -2.10 23.49 -28.04
CA LYS A 105 -0.97 23.36 -28.97
C LYS A 105 -1.37 23.50 -30.44
N GLN A 106 -2.55 23.03 -30.82
CA GLN A 106 -3.06 23.24 -32.18
C GLN A 106 -3.30 24.74 -32.44
N GLN A 107 -3.90 25.45 -31.47
CA GLN A 107 -4.16 26.89 -31.58
C GLN A 107 -2.88 27.74 -31.58
N ILE A 108 -1.80 27.27 -30.94
CA ILE A 108 -0.49 27.97 -30.97
C ILE A 108 -0.04 28.23 -32.40
N ALA A 109 -0.13 27.22 -33.28
CA ALA A 109 0.28 27.38 -34.67
C ALA A 109 -0.50 28.48 -35.40
N ASP A 110 -1.79 28.63 -35.08
CA ASP A 110 -2.66 29.63 -35.69
C ASP A 110 -2.28 31.05 -35.23
N VAL A 111 -2.04 31.24 -33.93
CA VAL A 111 -1.78 32.57 -33.35
C VAL A 111 -0.33 33.07 -33.52
N THR A 112 0.63 32.18 -33.80
CA THR A 112 2.05 32.58 -33.95
C THR A 112 2.52 32.76 -35.40
N ARG A 113 1.73 32.33 -36.40
CA ARG A 113 2.15 32.40 -37.81
C ARG A 113 1.80 33.73 -38.48
N ARG A 114 0.62 34.29 -38.17
CA ARG A 114 0.07 35.45 -38.88
C ARG A 114 -0.64 36.38 -37.90
N TRP A 115 -0.54 37.68 -38.13
CA TRP A 115 -1.37 38.68 -37.46
C TRP A 115 -2.21 39.43 -38.49
N VAL A 116 -3.31 40.02 -38.05
CA VAL A 116 -4.24 40.77 -38.89
C VAL A 116 -4.29 42.21 -38.40
N ASP A 117 -4.13 43.16 -39.32
CA ASP A 117 -4.23 44.57 -38.98
C ASP A 117 -5.69 45.06 -38.88
N ALA A 118 -5.89 46.32 -38.48
CA ALA A 118 -7.22 46.91 -38.33
C ALA A 118 -8.02 46.94 -39.65
N SER A 119 -7.38 46.76 -40.80
CA SER A 119 -8.02 46.69 -42.12
C SER A 119 -8.35 45.26 -42.57
N GLY A 120 -8.07 44.25 -41.73
CA GLY A 120 -8.31 42.84 -42.05
C GLY A 120 -7.21 42.20 -42.90
N LYS A 121 -6.11 42.91 -43.19
CA LYS A 121 -5.01 42.37 -43.99
C LYS A 121 -4.06 41.56 -43.11
N SER A 122 -3.68 40.39 -43.61
CA SER A 122 -2.84 39.46 -42.86
C SER A 122 -1.36 39.61 -43.20
N HIS A 123 -0.52 39.57 -42.17
CA HIS A 123 0.93 39.75 -42.22
C HIS A 123 1.65 38.62 -41.49
N PRO A 124 2.87 38.23 -41.92
CA PRO A 124 3.66 37.23 -41.20
C PRO A 124 4.19 37.80 -39.88
N VAL A 125 4.21 36.97 -38.84
CA VAL A 125 4.88 37.31 -37.58
C VAL A 125 6.37 37.06 -37.73
N ARG A 126 7.21 38.05 -37.39
CA ARG A 126 8.67 37.87 -37.23
C ARG A 126 9.06 38.18 -35.79
N CYS A 127 9.26 37.12 -35.01
CA CYS A 127 9.82 37.19 -33.66
C CYS A 127 11.12 36.37 -33.66
N VAL A 128 12.24 37.02 -33.29
CA VAL A 128 13.55 36.37 -33.23
C VAL A 128 13.97 36.29 -31.77
N PHE A 129 14.15 35.08 -31.26
CA PHE A 129 14.73 34.86 -29.95
C PHE A 129 16.24 34.64 -30.09
N THR A 130 17.02 35.42 -29.35
CA THR A 130 18.48 35.29 -29.38
C THR A 130 18.94 34.09 -28.55
N ARG A 131 20.13 33.57 -28.83
CA ARG A 131 20.74 32.50 -28.01
C ARG A 131 20.83 32.89 -26.52
N GLY A 132 21.11 34.16 -26.24
CA GLY A 132 21.14 34.71 -24.88
C GLY A 132 19.76 34.72 -24.21
N PHE A 133 18.68 35.00 -24.96
CA PHE A 133 17.33 34.86 -24.44
C PHE A 133 17.04 33.42 -24.03
N VAL A 134 17.31 32.45 -24.93
CA VAL A 134 17.07 31.02 -24.66
C VAL A 134 17.93 30.52 -23.50
N GLN A 135 19.16 31.01 -23.37
CA GLN A 135 20.02 30.70 -22.23
C GLN A 135 19.40 31.14 -20.90
N GLN A 136 18.85 32.37 -20.83
CA GLN A 136 18.18 32.86 -19.63
C GLN A 136 16.85 32.14 -19.37
N TYR A 137 16.10 31.84 -20.43
CA TYR A 137 14.87 31.06 -20.35
C TYR A 137 15.12 29.66 -19.75
N ASN A 138 16.12 28.94 -20.26
CA ASN A 138 16.50 27.62 -19.76
C ASN A 138 17.02 27.70 -18.32
N ALA A 139 17.82 28.72 -18.00
CA ALA A 139 18.30 28.95 -16.63
C ALA A 139 17.13 29.17 -15.65
N ALA A 140 16.10 29.92 -16.05
CA ALA A 140 14.89 30.13 -15.24
C ALA A 140 14.09 28.83 -15.03
N LEU A 141 14.12 27.91 -15.99
CA LEU A 141 13.55 26.56 -15.87
C LEU A 141 14.46 25.59 -15.07
N GLY A 142 15.61 26.05 -14.56
CA GLY A 142 16.57 25.21 -13.86
C GLY A 142 17.37 24.27 -14.76
N VAL A 143 17.28 24.42 -16.09
CA VAL A 143 18.07 23.67 -17.05
C VAL A 143 19.44 24.33 -17.16
N THR A 144 20.41 23.82 -16.42
CA THR A 144 21.80 24.25 -16.59
C THR A 144 22.32 23.73 -17.94
N ALA A 145 22.76 24.65 -18.80
CA ALA A 145 23.58 24.25 -19.94
C ALA A 145 24.82 23.49 -19.40
N PRO A 146 25.33 22.46 -20.11
CA PRO A 146 26.68 21.98 -19.80
C PRO A 146 27.58 23.21 -19.84
N ALA A 147 28.33 23.42 -18.76
CA ALA A 147 29.31 24.49 -18.66
C ALA A 147 30.07 24.56 -19.99
N ALA A 148 30.16 25.76 -20.58
CA ALA A 148 30.92 26.00 -21.79
C ALA A 148 32.32 25.40 -21.62
N GLY A 149 32.54 24.21 -22.19
CA GLY A 149 33.72 23.42 -21.82
C GLY A 149 33.76 21.98 -22.31
N HIS A 150 32.74 21.45 -22.98
CA HIS A 150 32.85 20.15 -23.67
C HIS A 150 32.56 20.32 -25.17
N PRO A 151 33.59 20.27 -26.03
CA PRO A 151 33.40 20.26 -27.46
C PRO A 151 32.74 18.93 -27.85
N VAL A 152 31.56 19.00 -28.46
CA VAL A 152 31.04 17.91 -29.29
C VAL A 152 32.02 17.75 -30.46
N PRO A 153 32.55 16.56 -30.75
CA PRO A 153 33.52 16.37 -31.81
C PRO A 153 32.82 16.54 -33.16
N ALA A 154 32.95 17.73 -33.76
CA ALA A 154 32.69 17.92 -35.18
C ALA A 154 33.81 17.22 -35.95
N ALA A 155 33.43 16.30 -36.83
CA ALA A 155 34.34 15.59 -37.72
C ALA A 155 35.17 16.58 -38.57
N ALA A 156 36.49 16.38 -38.49
CA ALA A 156 37.54 16.79 -39.43
C ALA A 156 37.44 18.16 -40.12
N ALA A 157 38.10 19.16 -39.53
CA ALA A 157 38.74 20.24 -40.29
C ALA A 157 40.08 20.62 -39.63
N SER A 158 41.14 20.68 -40.44
CA SER A 158 42.56 20.88 -40.09
C SER A 158 42.85 22.11 -39.18
N PRO A 159 43.98 22.09 -38.43
CA PRO A 159 44.31 23.15 -37.48
C PRO A 159 44.84 24.39 -38.18
N GLY A 160 43.98 25.41 -38.28
CA GLY A 160 44.35 26.79 -38.64
C GLY A 160 44.51 27.64 -37.37
N ALA A 161 45.61 28.38 -37.30
CA ALA A 161 46.07 29.16 -36.16
C ALA A 161 45.04 30.18 -35.58
N GLY A 162 45.00 30.23 -34.24
CA GLY A 162 44.93 31.46 -33.44
C GLY A 162 43.68 32.36 -33.56
N SER A 163 42.75 32.23 -32.61
CA SER A 163 42.37 33.37 -31.77
C SER A 163 41.66 32.87 -30.51
N THR A 164 42.09 33.34 -29.34
CA THR A 164 41.22 33.36 -28.16
C THR A 164 39.99 34.20 -28.53
N PRO A 165 38.75 33.72 -28.34
CA PRO A 165 37.56 34.50 -28.68
C PRO A 165 37.64 35.83 -27.93
N ARG A 166 37.72 36.94 -28.67
CA ARG A 166 37.68 38.27 -28.06
C ARG A 166 36.36 38.37 -27.31
N THR A 167 36.33 39.03 -26.15
CA THR A 167 35.12 39.17 -25.31
C THR A 167 33.91 39.68 -26.11
N THR A 168 34.16 40.45 -27.18
CA THR A 168 33.18 40.89 -28.17
C THR A 168 32.61 39.78 -29.06
N ASP A 169 33.38 38.77 -29.47
CA ASP A 169 32.86 37.62 -30.25
C ASP A 169 31.90 36.77 -29.43
N ALA A 170 32.20 36.57 -28.15
CA ALA A 170 31.29 35.90 -27.22
C ALA A 170 30.01 36.73 -26.99
N ALA A 171 30.15 38.05 -26.83
CA ALA A 171 29.01 38.97 -26.64
C ALA A 171 28.12 39.11 -27.88
N LEU A 172 28.67 38.96 -29.09
CA LEU A 172 27.91 38.92 -30.33
C LEU A 172 27.30 37.53 -30.58
N SER A 173 27.96 36.45 -30.16
CA SER A 173 27.44 35.08 -30.28
C SER A 173 26.10 34.90 -29.55
N ARG A 174 25.93 35.48 -28.35
CA ARG A 174 24.64 35.44 -27.62
C ARG A 174 23.50 36.20 -28.30
N LEU A 175 23.79 37.15 -29.19
CA LEU A 175 22.78 37.94 -29.92
C LEU A 175 22.36 37.27 -31.23
N ARG A 176 23.03 36.18 -31.63
CA ARG A 176 22.64 35.40 -32.82
C ARG A 176 21.29 34.76 -32.61
N ASP A 177 20.61 34.50 -33.73
CA ASP A 177 19.38 33.71 -33.76
C ASP A 177 19.61 32.34 -33.09
N SER A 178 18.68 31.99 -32.20
CA SER A 178 18.67 30.70 -31.51
C SER A 178 18.01 29.59 -32.34
N GLY A 179 17.20 29.94 -33.33
CA GLY A 179 16.33 29.00 -34.05
C GLY A 179 15.07 28.61 -33.26
N VAL A 180 14.89 29.12 -32.03
CA VAL A 180 13.67 28.93 -31.24
C VAL A 180 12.61 29.91 -31.72
N SER A 181 11.42 29.40 -32.00
CA SER A 181 10.28 30.19 -32.46
C SER A 181 9.35 30.59 -31.31
N GLN A 182 8.43 31.52 -31.59
CA GLN A 182 7.36 31.88 -30.64
C GLN A 182 6.46 30.69 -30.31
N ALA A 183 6.24 29.78 -31.27
CA ALA A 183 5.48 28.57 -31.07
C ALA A 183 6.17 27.65 -30.05
N ASP A 184 7.50 27.53 -30.11
CA ASP A 184 8.26 26.68 -29.18
C ASP A 184 8.19 27.20 -27.74
N VAL A 185 8.35 28.51 -27.55
CA VAL A 185 8.23 29.14 -26.22
C VAL A 185 6.81 28.98 -25.67
N LEU A 186 5.79 29.25 -26.49
CA LEU A 186 4.39 29.13 -26.04
C LEU A 186 4.02 27.67 -25.76
N ALA A 187 4.49 26.72 -26.57
CA ALA A 187 4.26 25.30 -26.36
C ALA A 187 4.92 24.83 -25.05
N ASN A 188 6.14 25.29 -24.76
CA ASN A 188 6.83 24.97 -23.52
C ASN A 188 6.09 25.54 -22.28
N VAL A 189 5.59 26.79 -22.35
CA VAL A 189 4.78 27.37 -21.26
C VAL A 189 3.48 26.59 -21.08
N THR A 190 2.80 26.22 -22.15
CA THR A 190 1.57 25.41 -22.11
C THR A 190 1.81 24.02 -21.51
N ASP A 191 2.95 23.39 -21.82
CA ASP A 191 3.36 22.11 -21.23
C ASP A 191 3.67 22.22 -19.74
N ASN A 192 4.44 23.23 -19.34
CA ASN A 192 4.71 23.49 -17.93
C ASN A 192 3.43 23.80 -17.16
N ALA A 193 2.52 24.60 -17.71
CA ALA A 193 1.23 24.90 -17.09
C ALA A 193 0.37 23.64 -16.91
N ARG A 194 0.38 22.73 -17.89
CA ARG A 194 -0.25 21.40 -17.75
C ARG A 194 0.38 20.61 -16.62
N GLN A 195 1.70 20.54 -16.54
CA GLN A 195 2.40 19.81 -15.49
C GLN A 195 2.07 20.36 -14.09
N CYS A 196 2.04 21.69 -13.93
CA CYS A 196 1.61 22.35 -12.70
C CYS A 196 0.16 22.00 -12.31
N ARG A 197 -0.76 21.93 -13.30
CA ARG A 197 -2.14 21.49 -13.05
C ARG A 197 -2.20 20.02 -12.62
N VAL A 198 -1.42 19.13 -13.26
CA VAL A 198 -1.33 17.71 -12.88
C VAL A 198 -0.81 17.57 -11.44
N TRP A 199 0.26 18.28 -11.07
CA TRP A 199 0.78 18.25 -9.70
C TRP A 199 -0.23 18.75 -8.68
N ARG A 200 -1.00 19.79 -8.99
CA ARG A 200 -2.09 20.26 -8.13
C ARG A 200 -3.13 19.17 -7.89
N GLU A 201 -3.55 18.47 -8.94
CA GLU A 201 -4.50 17.36 -8.80
C GLU A 201 -3.92 16.19 -8.01
N GLN A 202 -2.63 15.87 -8.17
CA GLN A 202 -1.95 14.86 -7.35
C GLN A 202 -1.95 15.22 -5.87
N VAL A 203 -1.59 16.47 -5.54
CA VAL A 203 -1.58 16.94 -4.14
C VAL A 203 -2.98 16.92 -3.54
N ASN A 204 -3.98 17.39 -4.27
CA ASN A 204 -5.38 17.36 -3.81
C ASN A 204 -5.85 15.92 -3.58
N SER A 205 -5.55 15.01 -4.51
CA SER A 205 -5.91 13.59 -4.34
C SER A 205 -5.24 12.94 -3.13
N LEU A 206 -4.00 13.33 -2.81
CA LEU A 206 -3.31 12.85 -1.61
C LEU A 206 -3.92 13.43 -0.33
N LEU A 207 -4.34 14.70 -0.34
CA LEU A 207 -5.05 15.34 0.77
C LEU A 207 -6.39 14.65 1.02
N ASP A 208 -7.20 14.44 -0.03
CA ASP A 208 -8.49 13.75 0.06
C ASP A 208 -8.32 12.33 0.63
N TYR A 209 -7.26 11.62 0.21
CA TYR A 209 -6.92 10.31 0.75
C TYR A 209 -6.56 10.36 2.23
N LEU A 210 -5.76 11.33 2.66
CA LEU A 210 -5.36 11.49 4.07
C LEU A 210 -6.54 11.91 4.96
N GLU A 211 -7.38 12.82 4.49
CA GLU A 211 -8.61 13.24 5.20
C GLU A 211 -9.61 12.09 5.31
N GLY A 212 -9.79 11.31 4.24
CA GLY A 212 -10.65 10.12 4.25
C GLY A 212 -10.12 8.97 5.13
N LEU A 213 -8.86 9.04 5.58
CA LEU A 213 -8.26 8.10 6.53
C LEU A 213 -8.41 8.53 8.00
N GLN A 214 -8.76 9.79 8.27
CA GLN A 214 -9.06 10.25 9.62
C GLN A 214 -10.45 9.74 10.06
N PRO A 215 -10.57 9.09 11.23
CA PRO A 215 -11.83 8.52 11.72
C PRO A 215 -12.86 9.57 12.15
#